data_AF-A0A366M361-F1
#
_entry.id   AF-A0A366M361-F1
#
_cell.length_a   1.000
_cell.length_b   1.000
_cell.length_c   1.000
_cell.angle_alpha   90.00
_cell.angle_beta   90.00
_cell.angle_gamma   90.00
#
_symmetry.space_group_name_H-M   'P 1'
#
loop_
_entity.id
_entity.type
_entity.pdbx_description
1 polymer ?
#
loop_
_entity_poly.entity_id
_entity_poly.type
_entity_poly.pdbx_seq_one_letter_code
_entity_poly.pdbx_strand_id
1 'polypeptide(L)'
;MDVNKILASAFVSVVVSIDLTDDDDIDPDIATDILEPAAALFRDLSGEGRREVTSLILGCAELEENPERRRAILALPEAIDLLDVD
;
A
#
# COMPACT_ATOMS: atom_id res chain seq x y z
N MET A 1 -5.19 -10.89 16.87
CA MET A 1 -4.84 -10.40 15.52
C MET A 1 -3.34 -10.14 15.53
N ASP A 2 -2.63 -10.54 14.48
CA ASP A 2 -1.17 -10.36 14.38
C ASP A 2 -0.82 -8.87 14.23
N VAL A 3 0.20 -8.38 14.94
CA VAL A 3 0.59 -6.96 14.91
C VAL A 3 1.01 -6.54 13.50
N ASN A 4 1.74 -7.37 12.76
CA ASN A 4 2.17 -7.05 11.39
C ASN A 4 0.96 -6.95 10.45
N LYS A 5 -0.05 -7.80 10.64
CA LYS A 5 -1.31 -7.71 9.88
C LYS A 5 -2.04 -6.40 10.17
N ILE A 6 -2.13 -5.98 11.44
CA ILE A 6 -2.75 -4.72 11.81
C ILE A 6 -2.00 -3.53 11.20
N LEU A 7 -0.67 -3.51 11.29
CA LEU A 7 0.15 -2.43 10.75
C LEU A 7 0.04 -2.34 9.23
N ALA A 8 0.07 -3.48 8.52
CA ALA A 8 -0.16 -3.53 7.09
C ALA A 8 -1.56 -3.04 6.71
N SER A 9 -2.61 -3.51 7.40
CA SER A 9 -3.97 -3.04 7.15
C SER A 9 -4.15 -1.55 7.43
N ALA A 10 -3.50 -1.02 8.48
CA ALA A 10 -3.53 0.40 8.80
C ALA A 10 -2.85 1.23 7.70
N PHE A 11 -1.68 0.80 7.24
CA PHE A 11 -0.96 1.42 6.13
C PHE A 11 -1.82 1.41 4.85
N VAL A 12 -2.28 0.23 4.43
CA VAL A 12 -3.15 0.05 3.25
C VAL A 12 -4.40 0.95 3.34
N SER A 13 -5.04 1.00 4.51
CA SER A 13 -6.23 1.82 4.71
C SER A 13 -5.96 3.30 4.46
N VAL A 14 -4.84 3.83 4.96
CA VAL A 14 -4.44 5.23 4.75
C VAL A 14 -4.12 5.47 3.27
N VAL A 15 -3.26 4.64 2.68
CA VAL A 15 -2.80 4.85 1.30
C VAL A 15 -3.97 4.79 0.31
N VAL A 16 -4.82 3.78 0.41
CA VAL A 16 -5.97 3.63 -0.51
C VAL A 16 -7.02 4.71 -0.29
N SER A 17 -7.13 5.26 0.92
CA SER A 17 -8.03 6.40 1.13
C SER A 17 -7.50 7.65 0.44
N ILE A 18 -6.19 7.89 0.48
CA ILE A 18 -5.55 9.00 -0.25
C ILE A 18 -5.69 8.79 -1.76
N ASP A 19 -5.35 7.60 -2.27
CA ASP A 19 -5.40 7.24 -3.70
C ASP A 19 -6.80 7.38 -4.33
N LEU A 20 -7.85 7.16 -3.54
CA LEU A 20 -9.24 7.29 -3.99
C LEU A 20 -9.88 8.63 -3.64
N THR A 21 -9.13 9.54 -3.02
CA THR A 21 -9.62 10.91 -2.80
C THR A 21 -9.54 11.68 -4.11
N ASP A 22 -10.53 12.53 -4.36
CA ASP A 22 -10.54 13.38 -5.55
C ASP A 22 -9.36 14.37 -5.52
N ASP A 23 -8.79 14.66 -6.69
CA ASP A 23 -7.69 15.62 -6.85
C ASP A 23 -8.10 17.04 -6.39
N ASP A 24 -9.40 17.37 -6.39
CA ASP A 24 -9.95 18.61 -5.83
C ASP A 24 -9.82 18.68 -4.29
N ASP A 25 -9.78 17.53 -3.60
CA ASP A 25 -9.70 17.41 -2.15
C ASP A 25 -8.25 17.20 -1.66
N ILE A 26 -7.46 16.38 -2.38
CA ILE A 26 -6.04 16.19 -2.12
C ILE A 26 -5.29 16.36 -3.44
N ASP A 27 -4.46 17.40 -3.51
CA ASP A 27 -3.56 17.62 -4.63
C ASP A 27 -2.62 16.39 -4.82
N PRO A 28 -2.48 15.85 -6.05
CA PRO A 28 -1.65 14.68 -6.31
C PRO A 28 -0.17 14.82 -5.91
N ASP A 29 0.40 16.02 -5.99
CA ASP A 29 1.78 16.27 -5.55
C ASP A 29 1.85 16.14 -4.03
N ILE A 30 0.84 16.64 -3.31
CA ILE A 30 0.75 16.52 -1.85
C ILE A 30 0.53 15.06 -1.44
N ALA A 31 -0.31 14.31 -2.16
CA ALA A 31 -0.48 12.87 -1.93
C ALA A 31 0.86 12.12 -2.09
N THR A 32 1.62 12.44 -3.14
CA THR A 32 2.94 11.87 -3.38
C THR A 32 3.93 12.21 -2.25
N ASP A 33 3.99 13.47 -1.83
CA ASP A 33 4.85 13.93 -0.73
C ASP A 33 4.54 13.22 0.61
N ILE A 34 3.28 12.87 0.84
CA ILE A 34 2.84 12.12 2.02
C ILE A 34 3.25 10.65 1.93
N LEU A 35 3.10 10.03 0.75
CA LEU A 35 3.26 8.60 0.56
C LEU A 35 4.71 8.17 0.30
N GLU A 36 5.52 9.00 -0.36
CA GLU A 36 6.89 8.67 -0.73
C GLU A 36 7.79 8.34 0.48
N PRO A 37 7.74 9.08 1.61
CA PRO A 37 8.52 8.73 2.80
C PRO A 37 8.16 7.35 3.36
N ALA A 38 6.88 6.96 3.29
CA ALA A 38 6.44 5.64 3.74
C ALA A 38 6.85 4.54 2.75
N ALA A 39 6.70 4.80 1.44
CA ALA A 39 7.17 3.91 0.38
C ALA A 39 8.68 3.63 0.49
N ALA A 40 9.46 4.65 0.82
CA ALA A 40 10.91 4.55 0.97
C ALA A 40 11.35 3.53 2.03
N LEU A 41 10.59 3.38 3.13
CA LEU A 41 10.92 2.43 4.21
C LEU A 41 10.90 0.97 3.73
N PHE A 42 10.09 0.66 2.72
CA PHE A 42 10.00 -0.70 2.17
C PHE A 42 11.20 -1.05 1.28
N ARG A 43 11.90 -0.05 0.73
CA ARG A 43 13.08 -0.28 -0.12
C ARG A 43 14.25 -0.88 0.67
N ASP A 44 14.32 -0.62 1.97
CA ASP A 44 15.36 -1.15 2.87
C ASP A 44 15.10 -2.61 3.31
N LEU A 45 13.94 -3.18 2.96
CA LEU A 45 13.64 -4.57 3.27
C LEU A 45 14.47 -5.54 2.42
N SER A 46 14.86 -6.66 3.02
CA SER A 46 15.39 -7.81 2.28
C SER A 46 14.32 -8.37 1.33
N GLY A 47 14.73 -9.14 0.32
CA GLY A 47 13.76 -9.79 -0.58
C GLY A 47 12.78 -10.74 0.11
N GLU A 48 13.13 -11.27 1.29
CA GLU A 48 12.16 -12.00 2.13
C GLU A 48 11.17 -11.05 2.82
N GLY A 49 11.65 -9.94 3.38
CA GLY A 49 10.79 -8.92 3.99
C GLY A 49 9.84 -8.27 2.98
N ARG A 50 10.30 -7.98 1.77
CA ARG A 50 9.46 -7.48 0.67
C ARG A 50 8.34 -8.45 0.33
N ARG A 51 8.65 -9.75 0.21
CA ARG A 51 7.65 -10.81 -0.03
C ARG A 51 6.65 -10.94 1.12
N GLU A 52 7.09 -10.81 2.37
CA GLU A 52 6.20 -10.84 3.53
C GLU A 52 5.22 -9.65 3.51
N VAL A 53 5.73 -8.43 3.29
CA VAL A 53 4.88 -7.23 3.21
C VAL A 53 3.90 -7.32 2.04
N THR A 54 4.34 -7.76 0.86
CA THR A 54 3.45 -7.99 -0.29
C THR A 54 2.34 -8.97 0.05
N SER A 55 2.65 -10.08 0.72
CA SER A 55 1.64 -11.04 1.18
C SER A 55 0.63 -10.42 2.15
N LEU A 56 1.08 -9.58 3.08
CA LEU A 56 0.21 -8.87 4.01
C LEU A 56 -0.73 -7.87 3.29
N ILE A 57 -0.21 -7.12 2.31
CA ILE A 57 -0.99 -6.18 1.49
C ILE A 57 -2.04 -6.94 0.66
N LEU A 58 -1.65 -8.02 -0.02
CA LEU A 58 -2.59 -8.82 -0.82
C LEU A 58 -3.66 -9.49 0.04
N GLY A 59 -3.32 -9.92 1.26
CA GLY A 59 -4.30 -10.39 2.23
C GLY A 59 -5.34 -9.32 2.62
N CYS A 60 -4.99 -8.04 2.57
CA CYS A 60 -5.97 -6.96 2.76
C CYS A 60 -6.92 -6.86 1.57
N ALA A 61 -6.45 -7.08 0.34
CA ALA A 61 -7.27 -7.08 -0.86
C ALA A 61 -8.29 -8.22 -0.87
N GLU A 62 -7.92 -9.40 -0.36
CA GLU A 62 -8.82 -10.56 -0.25
C GLU A 62 -10.02 -10.30 0.68
N LEU A 63 -9.82 -9.49 1.72
CA LEU A 63 -10.84 -9.15 2.70
C LEU A 63 -11.64 -7.89 2.33
N GLU A 64 -11.24 -7.16 1.28
CA GLU A 64 -11.88 -5.91 0.87
C GLU A 64 -13.14 -6.18 0.03
N GLU A 65 -14.27 -5.65 0.51
CA GLU A 65 -15.58 -5.80 -0.12
C GLU A 65 -15.80 -4.75 -1.21
N ASN A 66 -15.22 -3.56 -1.06
CA ASN A 66 -15.33 -2.50 -2.05
C ASN A 66 -14.42 -2.81 -3.25
N PRO A 67 -14.98 -2.97 -4.47
CA PRO A 67 -14.20 -3.41 -5.63
C PRO A 67 -13.20 -2.36 -6.14
N GLU A 68 -13.43 -1.08 -5.89
CA GLU A 68 -12.53 0.01 -6.25
C GLU A 68 -11.33 0.03 -5.30
N ARG A 69 -11.59 0.02 -3.98
CA ARG A 69 -10.55 -0.14 -2.96
C ARG A 69 -9.72 -1.40 -3.19
N ARG A 70 -10.36 -2.54 -3.47
CA ARG A 70 -9.64 -3.78 -3.75
C ARG A 70 -8.67 -3.65 -4.92
N ARG A 71 -9.03 -2.92 -5.99
CA ARG A 71 -8.12 -2.69 -7.13
C ARG A 71 -6.93 -1.83 -6.73
N ALA A 72 -7.16 -0.76 -5.97
CA ALA A 72 -6.09 0.08 -5.44
C ALA A 72 -5.12 -0.72 -4.55
N ILE A 73 -5.63 -1.58 -3.65
CA ILE A 73 -4.80 -2.46 -2.81
C ILE A 73 -3.96 -3.42 -3.67
N LEU A 74 -4.54 -4.00 -4.73
CA LEU A 74 -3.82 -4.92 -5.63
C LEU A 74 -2.71 -4.26 -6.42
N ALA A 75 -2.86 -2.98 -6.78
CA ALA A 75 -1.84 -2.20 -7.49
C ALA A 75 -0.73 -1.68 -6.55
N LEU A 76 -1.02 -1.58 -5.25
CA LEU A 76 -0.12 -0.96 -4.28
C LEU A 76 1.29 -1.57 -4.25
N PRO A 77 1.51 -2.90 -4.22
CA PRO A 77 2.87 -3.45 -4.18
C PRO A 77 3.76 -3.00 -5.35
N GLU A 78 3.18 -2.83 -6.55
CA GLU A 78 3.90 -2.29 -7.70
C GLU A 78 4.20 -0.79 -7.51
N ALA A 79 3.21 -0.02 -7.07
CA ALA A 79 3.33 1.42 -6.86
C ALA A 79 4.41 1.82 -5.84
N ILE A 80 4.70 0.95 -4.85
CA ILE A 80 5.76 1.16 -3.86
C ILE A 80 7.02 0.32 -4.10
N ASP A 81 7.21 -0.21 -5.31
CA ASP A 81 8.43 -0.91 -5.74
C ASP A 81 8.78 -2.14 -4.87
N LEU A 82 7.76 -2.88 -4.43
CA LEU A 82 7.91 -4.13 -3.68
C LEU A 82 8.06 -5.38 -4.55
N LEU A 83 7.68 -5.28 -5.84
CA LEU A 83 7.81 -6.38 -6.79
C LEU A 83 9.20 -6.29 -7.43
N ASP A 84 10.00 -7.36 -7.31
CA ASP A 84 11.26 -7.43 -8.04
C ASP A 84 10.96 -7.40 -9.55
N VAL A 85 11.59 -6.47 -10.26
CA VAL A 85 11.71 -6.55 -11.72
C VAL A 85 12.75 -7.61 -12.04
N ASP A 86 12.30 -8.79 -12.50
CA ASP A 86 13.19 -9.83 -13.05
C ASP A 86 14.07 -9.27 -14.19
#